data_AF-A0A529HHZ1-F1
#
_entry.id   AF-A0A529HHZ1-F1
#
_cell.length_a   1.000
_cell.length_b   1.000
_cell.length_c   1.000
_cell.angle_alpha   90.00
_cell.angle_beta   90.00
_cell.angle_gamma   90.00
#
_symmetry.space_group_name_H-M   'P 1'
#
loop_
_entity.id
_entity.type
_entity.pdbx_description
1 polymer ?
#
loop_
_entity_poly.entity_id
_entity_poly.type
_entity_poly.pdbx_seq_one_letter_code
_entity_poly.pdbx_strand_id
1 'polypeptide(L)'
;MRIVSQGTAIAAALFFSVLAARADDGALIDRWYSALLVADRTELSDLLADDVRIKLDDLGVVQTKQEFIASIDDWQGAVAGAAIRHRIEK
;
A
#
# COMPACT_ATOMS: atom_id res chain seq x y z
N MET A 1 4.02 41.35 -23.03
CA MET A 1 3.74 39.91 -23.23
C MET A 1 4.59 39.09 -22.26
N ARG A 2 4.18 38.97 -20.99
CA ARG A 2 4.93 38.24 -19.93
C ARG A 2 4.06 37.35 -19.02
N ILE A 3 2.76 37.30 -19.25
CA ILE A 3 1.80 36.53 -18.43
C ILE A 3 1.58 35.11 -19.00
N VAL A 4 1.62 34.95 -20.34
CA VAL A 4 1.39 33.66 -21.01
C VAL A 4 2.56 32.66 -20.81
N SER A 5 3.79 33.14 -20.60
CA SER A 5 4.98 32.29 -20.41
C SER A 5 5.11 31.71 -18.99
N GLN A 6 4.44 32.28 -17.99
CA GLN A 6 4.52 31.79 -16.61
C GLN A 6 3.49 30.69 -16.32
N GLY A 7 2.31 30.73 -16.97
CA GLY A 7 1.30 29.68 -16.84
C GLY A 7 1.78 28.32 -17.33
N THR A 8 2.53 28.29 -18.43
CA THR A 8 3.17 27.08 -18.96
C THR A 8 4.29 26.54 -18.06
N ALA A 9 5.07 27.43 -17.43
CA ALA A 9 6.13 27.01 -16.51
C ALA A 9 5.59 26.38 -15.22
N ILE A 10 4.50 26.93 -14.67
CA ILE A 10 3.87 26.40 -13.44
C ILE A 10 3.18 25.06 -13.72
N ALA A 11 2.47 24.94 -14.84
CA ALA A 11 1.83 23.69 -15.24
C ALA A 11 2.85 22.57 -15.49
N ALA A 12 4.00 22.88 -16.11
CA ALA A 12 5.09 21.92 -16.30
C ALA A 12 5.68 21.47 -14.95
N ALA A 13 5.91 22.38 -14.00
CA ALA A 13 6.45 22.04 -12.69
C ALA A 13 5.54 21.10 -11.88
N LEU A 14 4.22 21.30 -11.95
CA LEU A 14 3.23 20.41 -11.33
C LEU A 14 3.24 19.01 -11.97
N PHE A 15 3.36 18.94 -13.30
CA PHE A 15 3.45 17.66 -14.02
C PHE A 15 4.71 16.87 -13.67
N PHE A 16 5.84 17.54 -13.44
CA PHE A 16 7.08 16.91 -12.98
C PHE A 16 7.02 16.43 -11.53
N SER A 17 6.28 17.11 -10.64
CA SER A 17 6.11 16.65 -9.26
C SER A 17 5.37 15.31 -9.13
N VAL A 18 4.50 14.97 -10.10
CA VAL A 18 3.78 13.68 -10.10
C VAL A 18 4.69 12.51 -10.49
N LEU A 19 5.78 12.75 -11.24
CA LEU A 19 6.69 11.70 -11.71
C LEU A 19 7.74 11.28 -10.67
N ALA A 20 7.97 12.09 -9.63
CA ALA A 20 9.06 11.93 -8.67
C ALA A 20 8.67 11.15 -7.40
N ALA A 21 7.37 10.96 -7.13
CA ALA A 21 6.89 10.15 -6.02
C ALA A 21 6.47 8.77 -6.53
N ARG A 22 7.44 7.98 -7.03
CA ARG A 22 7.21 6.53 -7.10
C ARG A 22 7.31 6.04 -5.67
N ALA A 23 6.28 5.35 -5.17
CA ALA A 23 6.44 4.57 -3.96
C ALA A 23 7.69 3.70 -4.17
N ASP A 24 8.66 3.81 -3.27
CA ASP A 24 9.75 2.84 -3.27
C ASP A 24 9.08 1.49 -3.00
N ASP A 25 8.93 0.68 -4.05
CA ASP A 25 8.23 -0.61 -3.97
C ASP A 25 8.84 -1.49 -2.86
N GLY A 26 10.15 -1.31 -2.60
CA GLY A 26 10.85 -1.86 -1.44
C GLY A 26 10.23 -1.45 -0.13
N ALA A 27 10.25 -0.15 0.15
CA ALA A 27 9.72 0.40 1.39
C ALA A 27 8.21 0.14 1.56
N LEU A 28 7.44 0.14 0.47
CA LEU A 28 6.00 -0.13 0.49
C LEU A 28 5.71 -1.59 0.88
N ILE A 29 6.45 -2.53 0.29
CA ILE A 29 6.31 -3.96 0.60
C ILE A 29 6.81 -4.27 2.01
N ASP A 30 7.91 -3.66 2.45
CA ASP A 30 8.39 -3.77 3.84
C ASP A 30 7.35 -3.28 4.85
N ARG A 31 6.71 -2.14 4.56
CA ARG A 31 5.66 -1.54 5.40
C ARG A 31 4.42 -2.45 5.47
N TRP A 32 4.01 -3.03 4.34
CA TRP A 32 2.94 -4.02 4.28
C TRP A 32 3.21 -5.23 5.18
N TYR A 33 4.38 -5.86 5.05
CA TYR A 33 4.70 -7.05 5.87
C TYR A 33 4.89 -6.72 7.34
N SER A 34 5.44 -5.55 7.67
CA SER A 34 5.59 -5.09 9.05
C SER A 34 4.24 -4.89 9.72
N ALA A 35 3.26 -4.28 9.03
CA ALA A 35 1.92 -4.09 9.54
C ALA A 35 1.19 -5.43 9.75
N LEU A 36 1.35 -6.37 8.81
CA LEU A 36 0.74 -7.70 8.88
C LEU A 36 1.24 -8.52 10.07
N LEU A 37 2.54 -8.42 10.39
CA LEU A 37 3.16 -9.13 11.52
C LEU A 37 2.60 -8.76 12.89
N VAL A 38 2.11 -7.54 13.04
CA VAL A 38 1.55 -7.04 14.30
C VAL A 38 0.05 -6.78 14.23
N ALA A 39 -0.59 -7.23 13.14
CA ALA A 39 -2.02 -7.01 12.89
C ALA A 39 -2.42 -5.52 13.01
N ASP A 40 -1.58 -4.59 12.53
CA ASP A 40 -1.87 -3.15 12.59
C ASP A 40 -2.96 -2.78 11.58
N ARG A 41 -4.20 -2.83 12.06
CA ARG A 41 -5.40 -2.54 11.28
C ARG A 41 -5.39 -1.13 10.67
N THR A 42 -4.84 -0.15 11.37
CA THR A 42 -4.83 1.25 10.91
C THR A 42 -3.86 1.38 9.74
N GLU A 43 -2.64 0.88 9.92
CA GLU A 43 -1.60 0.92 8.91
C GLU A 43 -1.99 0.14 7.65
N LEU A 44 -2.60 -1.04 7.81
CA LEU A 44 -3.13 -1.82 6.69
C LEU A 44 -4.25 -1.10 5.96
N SER A 45 -5.13 -0.40 6.69
CA SER A 45 -6.21 0.39 6.08
C SER A 45 -5.67 1.58 5.27
N ASP A 46 -4.59 2.21 5.73
CA ASP A 46 -3.96 3.34 5.05
C ASP A 46 -3.15 2.92 3.82
N LEU A 47 -2.57 1.72 3.85
CA LEU A 47 -1.81 1.15 2.74
C LEU A 47 -2.69 0.70 1.56
N LEU A 48 -3.86 0.15 1.86
CA LEU A 48 -4.69 -0.53 0.87
C LEU A 48 -5.57 0.45 0.10
N ALA A 49 -5.59 0.34 -1.22
CA ALA A 49 -6.56 1.02 -2.06
C ALA A 49 -7.99 0.50 -1.77
N ASP A 50 -9.00 1.36 -1.92
CA ASP A 50 -10.38 1.01 -1.58
C ASP A 50 -10.96 -0.12 -2.44
N ASP A 51 -10.47 -0.28 -3.67
CA ASP A 51 -10.87 -1.31 -4.63
C ASP A 51 -9.93 -2.52 -4.67
N VAL A 52 -8.99 -2.62 -3.71
CA VAL A 52 -8.08 -3.76 -3.64
C VAL A 52 -8.85 -5.08 -3.51
N ARG A 53 -8.36 -6.10 -4.20
CA ARG A 53 -8.82 -7.49 -4.04
C ARG A 53 -7.70 -8.32 -3.42
N ILE A 54 -7.97 -8.90 -2.26
CA ILE A 54 -7.00 -9.67 -1.50
C ILE A 54 -7.39 -11.14 -1.64
N LYS A 55 -6.46 -11.96 -2.13
CA LYS A 55 -6.68 -13.39 -2.32
C LYS A 55 -5.85 -14.15 -1.28
N LEU A 56 -6.52 -14.99 -0.50
CA LEU A 56 -5.89 -15.94 0.41
C LEU A 56 -6.00 -17.31 -0.25
N ASP A 57 -4.96 -17.68 -1.00
CA ASP A 57 -4.96 -18.88 -1.85
C ASP A 57 -5.11 -20.18 -1.06
N ASP A 58 -4.52 -20.22 0.14
CA ASP A 58 -4.61 -21.34 1.08
C ASP A 58 -6.04 -21.56 1.60
N LEU A 59 -6.80 -20.48 1.75
CA LEU A 59 -8.18 -20.51 2.19
C LEU A 59 -9.19 -20.51 1.02
N GLY A 60 -8.73 -20.29 -0.21
CA GLY A 60 -9.56 -20.23 -1.40
C GLY A 60 -10.54 -19.04 -1.43
N VAL A 61 -10.24 -17.95 -0.72
CA VAL A 61 -11.12 -16.77 -0.62
C VAL A 61 -10.53 -15.54 -1.31
N VAL A 62 -11.42 -14.68 -1.79
CA VAL A 62 -11.09 -13.34 -2.28
C VAL A 62 -11.93 -12.35 -1.48
N GLN A 63 -11.28 -11.35 -0.90
CA GLN A 63 -11.86 -10.38 0.00
C GLN A 63 -11.67 -8.96 -0.54
N THR A 64 -12.66 -8.11 -0.26
CA THR A 64 -12.54 -6.66 -0.34
C THR A 64 -11.64 -6.11 0.78
N LYS A 65 -11.20 -4.85 0.67
CA LYS A 65 -10.50 -4.14 1.75
C LYS A 65 -11.23 -4.27 3.09
N GLN A 66 -12.54 -4.03 3.10
CA GLN A 66 -13.34 -4.03 4.33
C GLN A 66 -13.40 -5.42 4.98
N GLU A 67 -13.59 -6.46 4.18
CA GLU A 67 -13.62 -7.85 4.67
C GLU A 67 -12.26 -8.29 5.21
N PHE A 68 -11.18 -7.97 4.50
CA PHE A 68 -9.82 -8.27 4.97
C PHE A 68 -9.51 -7.58 6.28
N ILE A 69 -9.74 -6.26 6.36
CA ILE A 69 -9.52 -5.44 7.56
C ILE A 69 -10.35 -5.92 8.75
N ALA A 70 -11.58 -6.40 8.52
CA ALA A 70 -12.41 -6.99 9.56
C ALA A 70 -11.85 -8.33 10.08
N SER A 71 -11.12 -9.09 9.25
CA SER A 71 -10.50 -10.35 9.64
C SER A 71 -9.17 -10.20 10.39
N ILE A 72 -8.55 -9.01 10.39
CA ILE A 72 -7.23 -8.78 10.99
C ILE A 72 -7.21 -9.05 12.50
N ASP A 73 -8.32 -8.81 13.20
CA ASP A 73 -8.42 -9.11 14.63
C ASP A 73 -8.27 -10.62 14.91
N ASP A 74 -8.74 -11.48 13.99
CA ASP A 74 -8.56 -12.94 14.06
C ASP A 74 -7.11 -13.36 13.72
N TRP A 75 -6.41 -12.57 12.91
CA TRP A 75 -5.03 -12.83 12.50
C TRP A 75 -4.03 -12.59 13.63
N GLN A 76 -4.34 -11.69 14.58
CA GLN A 76 -3.43 -11.33 15.68
C GLN A 76 -2.97 -12.56 16.50
N GLY A 77 -3.86 -13.54 16.68
CA GLY A 77 -3.52 -14.80 17.35
C GLY A 77 -2.66 -15.75 16.50
N ALA A 78 -2.81 -15.69 15.17
CA ALA A 78 -2.10 -16.57 14.23
C ALA A 78 -0.68 -16.07 13.90
N VAL A 79 -0.44 -14.75 13.95
CA VAL A 79 0.85 -14.14 13.63
C VAL A 79 1.79 -13.98 14.83
N ALA A 80 1.32 -14.28 16.04
CA ALA A 80 2.13 -14.16 17.26
C ALA A 80 3.38 -15.06 17.20
N GLY A 81 4.55 -14.44 17.04
CA GLY A 81 5.83 -15.14 16.91
C GLY A 81 6.17 -15.62 15.50
N ALA A 82 5.36 -15.28 14.49
CA ALA A 82 5.66 -15.57 13.10
C ALA A 82 6.76 -14.63 12.56
N ALA A 83 7.57 -15.14 11.64
CA ALA A 83 8.49 -14.33 10.83
C ALA A 83 8.07 -14.48 9.37
N ILE A 84 7.63 -13.38 8.74
CA ILE A 84 7.27 -13.38 7.33
C ILE A 84 8.52 -13.00 6.53
N ARG A 85 8.94 -13.90 5.63
CA ARG A 85 10.02 -13.63 4.68
C ARG A 85 9.41 -13.18 3.37
N HIS A 86 9.85 -12.05 2.85
CA HIS A 86 9.46 -11.57 1.53
C HIS A 86 10.67 -11.29 0.65
N ARG A 87 10.44 -11.34 -0.67
CA ARG A 87 11.43 -11.02 -1.70
C ARG A 87 10.73 -10.22 -2.78
N ILE A 88 11.39 -9.17 -3.25
CA ILE A 88 10.98 -8.42 -4.43
C ILE A 88 11.82 -8.93 -5.59
N GLU A 89 11.16 -9.53 -6.58
CA GLU A 89 11.79 -9.90 -7.84
C GLU A 89 11.83 -8.68 -8.76
N LYS A 90 12.96 -8.47 -9.45
CA LYS A 90 13.17 -7.35 -10.37
C LYS A 90 12.80 -7.73 -11.80
#